data_AF-A0A814VGZ0-F1
#
_entry.id   AF-A0A814VGZ0-F1
#
_cell.length_a   1.000
_cell.length_b   1.000
_cell.length_c   1.000
_cell.angle_alpha   90.00
_cell.angle_beta   90.00
_cell.angle_gamma   90.00
#
_symmetry.space_group_name_H-M   'P 1'
#
loop_
_entity.id
_entity.type
_entity.pdbx_description
1 polymer ?
#
loop_
_entity_poly.entity_id
_entity_poly.type
_entity_poly.pdbx_seq_one_letter_code
_entity_poly.pdbx_strand_id
1 'polypeptide(L)'
;MYSIIWTSLIPQIAILIFGFVTYLNIRKSHQRLIQSSKHSIHQQQQRNRTDIQMIKITLVQVICSSILLNIRTAYYSYIVLSTNITKDNYRYEVESLLLQISSYIFYFNFCKSFFINTLTSKLFRRILKDRLFIIWRRITWWKVRVAPNFVKQMNQTKLGTMNKVQQNIKLQVMC
;
A
#
# COMPACT_ATOMS: atom_id res chain seq x y z
N MET A 1 19.43 -23.11 14.24
CA MET A 1 18.63 -22.62 15.40
C MET A 1 19.12 -21.25 15.89
N TYR A 2 20.36 -21.11 16.37
CA TYR A 2 20.89 -19.84 16.95
C TYR A 2 20.80 -18.61 16.03
N SER A 3 21.11 -18.75 14.73
CA SER A 3 21.07 -17.63 13.78
C SER A 3 19.67 -17.03 13.60
N ILE A 4 18.61 -17.87 13.58
CA ILE A 4 17.22 -17.43 13.40
C ILE A 4 16.75 -16.63 14.62
N ILE A 5 17.10 -17.11 15.82
CA ILE A 5 16.76 -16.43 17.07
C ILE A 5 17.43 -15.06 17.10
N TRP A 6 18.72 -14.99 16.81
CA TRP A 6 19.48 -13.74 16.88
C TRP A 6 19.01 -12.70 15.85
N THR A 7 18.73 -13.14 14.62
CA THR A 7 18.36 -12.23 13.52
C THR A 7 16.88 -11.85 13.51
N SER A 8 15.99 -12.66 14.10
CA SER A 8 14.55 -12.38 14.08
C SER A 8 14.00 -11.89 15.42
N LEU A 9 14.36 -12.51 16.55
CA LEU A 9 13.74 -12.18 17.84
C LEU A 9 14.29 -10.87 18.42
N ILE A 10 15.60 -10.67 18.35
CA ILE A 10 16.23 -9.48 18.95
C ILE A 10 15.74 -8.18 18.31
N PRO A 11 15.73 -8.03 16.97
CA PRO A 11 15.24 -6.80 16.37
C PRO A 11 13.76 -6.55 16.67
N GLN A 12 12.94 -7.59 16.75
CA GLN A 12 11.53 -7.46 17.07
C GLN A 12 11.31 -6.97 18.50
N ILE A 13 11.98 -7.58 19.48
CA ILE A 13 11.90 -7.18 20.88
C ILE A 13 12.41 -5.75 21.03
N ALA A 14 13.54 -5.41 20.40
CA ALA A 14 14.09 -4.06 20.42
C ALA A 14 13.10 -3.04 19.84
N ILE A 15 12.50 -3.31 18.67
CA ILE A 15 11.49 -2.42 18.05
C ILE A 15 10.25 -2.28 18.94
N LEU A 16 9.82 -3.35 19.60
CA LEU A 16 8.68 -3.32 20.51
C LEU A 16 8.99 -2.46 21.75
N ILE A 17 10.16 -2.62 22.35
CA ILE A 17 10.63 -1.81 23.48
C ILE A 17 10.72 -0.34 23.06
N PHE A 18 11.39 -0.04 21.94
CA PHE A 18 11.50 1.34 21.46
C PHE A 18 10.13 1.94 21.16
N GLY A 19 9.23 1.20 20.49
CA GLY A 19 7.87 1.65 20.22
C GLY A 19 7.09 1.95 21.51
N PHE A 20 7.25 1.12 22.53
CA PHE A 20 6.61 1.31 23.84
C PHE A 20 7.19 2.51 24.59
N VAL A 21 8.52 2.65 24.65
CA VAL A 21 9.20 3.79 25.28
C VAL A 21 8.81 5.10 24.59
N THR A 22 8.78 5.12 23.25
CA THR A 22 8.31 6.27 22.47
C THR A 22 6.87 6.63 22.85
N TYR A 23 5.97 5.65 22.93
CA TYR A 23 4.59 5.87 23.34
C TYR A 23 4.48 6.50 24.75
N LEU A 24 5.24 6.00 25.73
CA LEU A 24 5.27 6.54 27.08
C LEU A 24 5.82 7.97 27.12
N ASN A 25 6.90 8.25 26.39
CA ASN A 25 7.50 9.57 26.32
C ASN A 25 6.56 10.60 25.69
N ILE A 26 5.81 10.22 24.66
CA ILE A 26 4.81 11.09 24.04
C ILE A 26 3.66 11.38 25.00
N ARG A 27 3.19 10.38 25.74
CA ARG A 27 2.12 10.58 26.73
C ARG A 27 2.56 11.58 27.82
N LYS A 28 3.82 11.47 28.29
CA LYS A 28 4.41 12.42 29.25
C LYS A 28 4.59 13.82 28.64
N SER A 29 5.09 13.92 27.41
CA SER A 29 5.25 15.18 26.69
C SER A 29 3.91 15.93 26.56
N HIS A 30 2.84 15.21 26.24
CA HIS A 30 1.51 15.80 26.09
C HIS A 30 0.98 16.38 27.41
N GLN A 31 1.27 15.74 28.55
CA GLN A 31 0.89 16.28 29.87
C GLN A 31 1.63 17.59 30.20
N ARG A 32 2.90 17.71 29.82
CA ARG A 32 3.70 18.93 30.04
C ARG A 32 3.21 20.10 29.18
N LEU A 33 2.88 19.84 27.91
CA LEU A 33 2.40 20.87 27.00
C LEU A 33 1.06 21.49 27.43
N ILE A 34 0.17 20.71 28.07
CA ILE A 34 -1.11 21.21 28.60
C ILE A 34 -0.88 22.23 29.74
N GLN A 35 0.17 22.08 30.55
CA GLN A 35 0.44 22.98 31.67
C GLN A 35 1.13 24.29 31.23
N SER A 36 1.91 24.26 30.15
CA SER A 36 2.78 25.39 29.78
C SER A 36 2.18 26.39 28.78
N SER A 37 1.13 26.00 28.03
CA SER A 37 0.57 26.88 26.98
C SER A 37 -0.87 27.28 27.26
N LYS A 38 -1.06 28.41 27.97
CA LYS A 38 -2.37 29.09 28.10
C LYS A 38 -2.67 30.06 26.95
N HIS A 39 -1.70 30.39 26.09
CA HIS A 39 -1.82 31.53 25.17
C HIS A 39 -1.83 31.19 23.66
N SER A 40 -1.50 29.96 23.26
CA SER A 40 -1.50 29.51 21.84
C SER A 40 -2.23 28.17 21.64
N ILE A 41 -3.34 27.98 22.38
CA ILE A 41 -4.04 26.70 22.55
C ILE A 41 -4.59 26.14 21.23
N HIS A 42 -5.20 26.95 20.38
CA HIS A 42 -6.01 26.43 19.27
C HIS A 42 -5.21 25.79 18.12
N GLN A 43 -4.06 26.35 17.72
CA GLN A 43 -3.26 25.78 16.61
C GLN A 43 -2.43 24.57 17.07
N GLN A 44 -1.92 24.59 18.30
CA GLN A 44 -1.07 23.51 18.82
C GLN A 44 -1.88 22.23 19.10
N GLN A 45 -3.16 22.37 19.43
CA GLN A 45 -4.05 21.24 19.70
C GLN A 45 -4.39 20.41 18.44
N GLN A 46 -4.46 21.03 17.26
CA GLN A 46 -4.68 20.29 16.00
C GLN A 46 -3.44 19.50 15.56
N ARG A 47 -2.24 20.05 15.74
CA ARG A 47 -0.98 19.38 15.38
C ARG A 47 -0.74 18.15 16.25
N ASN A 48 -0.89 18.29 17.58
CA ASN A 48 -0.73 17.19 18.53
C ASN A 48 -1.68 16.01 18.29
N ARG A 49 -2.94 16.26 17.87
CA ARG A 49 -3.90 15.19 17.55
C ARG A 49 -3.42 14.34 16.37
N THR A 50 -2.82 14.97 15.37
CA THR A 50 -2.32 14.27 14.18
C THR A 50 -1.10 13.43 14.52
N ASP A 51 -0.18 13.96 15.34
CA ASP A 51 1.02 13.26 15.76
C ASP A 51 0.67 12.02 16.61
N ILE A 52 -0.22 12.18 17.61
CA ILE A 52 -0.68 11.05 18.44
C ILE A 52 -1.31 9.96 17.57
N GLN A 53 -2.12 10.35 16.58
CA GLN A 53 -2.74 9.39 15.66
C GLN A 53 -1.69 8.66 14.83
N MET A 54 -0.66 9.35 14.33
CA MET A 54 0.43 8.75 13.56
C MET A 54 1.24 7.77 14.41
N ILE A 55 1.54 8.11 15.67
CA ILE A 55 2.22 7.22 16.61
C ILE A 55 1.38 5.98 16.92
N LYS A 56 0.09 6.14 17.17
CA LYS A 56 -0.83 5.01 17.41
C LYS A 56 -0.86 4.06 16.21
N ILE A 57 -0.87 4.60 14.99
CA ILE A 57 -0.79 3.82 13.75
C ILE A 57 0.50 3.03 13.69
N THR A 58 1.64 3.66 13.91
CA THR A 58 2.95 3.00 13.89
C THR A 58 3.02 1.88 14.93
N LEU A 59 2.48 2.09 16.14
CA LEU A 59 2.44 1.07 17.18
C LEU A 59 1.57 -0.13 16.77
N VAL A 60 0.38 0.10 16.21
CA VAL A 60 -0.46 -0.97 15.66
C VAL A 60 0.25 -1.71 14.53
N GLN A 61 0.95 -0.99 13.66
CA GLN A 61 1.73 -1.58 12.57
C GLN A 61 2.86 -2.47 13.10
N VAL A 62 3.59 -2.04 14.12
CA VAL A 62 4.66 -2.81 14.77
C VAL A 62 4.10 -4.08 15.41
N ILE A 63 3.02 -3.97 16.20
CA ILE A 63 2.39 -5.13 16.85
C ILE A 63 1.92 -6.14 15.81
N CYS A 64 1.21 -5.68 14.78
CA CYS A 64 0.72 -6.54 13.71
C CYS A 64 1.88 -7.20 12.95
N SER A 65 2.96 -6.47 12.65
CA SER A 65 4.16 -7.07 12.03
C SER A 65 4.82 -8.12 12.91
N SER A 66 4.89 -7.89 14.22
CA SER A 66 5.46 -8.84 15.18
C SER A 66 4.65 -10.14 15.22
N ILE A 67 3.32 -10.06 15.27
CA ILE A 67 2.44 -11.25 15.25
C ILE A 67 2.66 -12.05 13.96
N LEU A 68 2.63 -11.40 12.79
CA LEU A 68 2.78 -12.08 11.51
C LEU A 68 4.18 -12.72 11.34
N LEU A 69 5.24 -12.05 11.80
CA LEU A 69 6.58 -12.64 11.76
C LEU A 69 6.70 -13.85 12.70
N ASN A 70 6.10 -13.78 13.90
CA ASN A 70 6.15 -14.87 14.85
C ASN A 70 5.47 -16.14 14.33
N ILE A 71 4.38 -16.02 13.57
CA ILE A 71 3.75 -17.18 12.90
C ILE A 71 4.74 -17.87 11.97
N ARG A 72 5.49 -17.10 11.16
CA ARG A 72 6.49 -17.65 10.25
C ARG A 72 7.67 -18.29 11.00
N THR A 73 8.16 -17.64 12.05
CA THR A 73 9.26 -18.18 12.87
C THR A 73 8.84 -19.45 13.60
N ALA A 74 7.62 -19.51 14.13
CA ALA A 74 7.06 -20.70 14.77
C ALA A 74 6.97 -21.88 13.78
N TYR A 75 6.54 -21.62 12.54
CA TYR A 75 6.54 -22.63 11.48
C TYR A 75 7.96 -23.15 11.17
N TYR A 76 8.96 -22.28 11.02
CA TYR A 76 10.33 -22.75 10.80
C TYR A 76 10.88 -23.55 11.98
N SER A 77 10.60 -23.13 13.21
CA SER A 77 10.96 -23.89 14.40
C SER A 77 10.32 -25.28 14.39
N TYR A 78 9.05 -25.39 14.00
CA TYR A 78 8.36 -26.67 13.84
C TYR A 78 9.03 -27.57 12.78
N ILE A 79 9.38 -27.00 11.61
CA ILE A 79 10.06 -27.76 10.54
C ILE A 79 11.41 -28.28 11.03
N VAL A 80 12.19 -27.45 11.71
CA VAL A 80 13.52 -27.85 12.22
C VAL A 80 13.41 -28.88 13.34
N LEU A 81 12.39 -28.82 14.21
CA LEU A 81 12.19 -29.82 15.25
C LEU A 81 11.67 -31.14 14.72
N SER A 82 10.93 -31.13 13.60
CA SER A 82 10.33 -32.32 13.00
C SER A 82 11.24 -33.03 11.99
N THR A 83 12.47 -32.56 11.73
CA THR A 83 13.36 -33.17 10.74
C THR A 83 13.75 -34.61 11.04
N ASN A 84 13.78 -34.99 12.32
CA ASN A 84 14.23 -36.32 12.75
C ASN A 84 13.08 -37.35 12.88
N ILE A 85 11.84 -36.94 12.61
CA ILE A 85 10.67 -37.80 12.71
C ILE A 85 10.37 -38.33 11.30
N THR A 86 10.20 -39.64 11.15
CA THR A 86 9.71 -40.23 9.89
C THR A 86 8.31 -39.71 9.58
N LYS A 87 8.15 -39.07 8.41
CA LYS A 87 6.91 -38.40 8.00
C LYS A 87 6.19 -39.25 6.95
N ASP A 88 4.88 -39.35 7.09
CA ASP A 88 3.98 -39.91 6.07
C ASP A 88 3.79 -38.91 4.92
N ASN A 89 3.43 -39.40 3.73
CA ASN A 89 3.24 -38.59 2.52
C ASN A 89 2.23 -37.45 2.74
N TYR A 90 1.15 -37.73 3.48
CA TYR A 90 0.15 -36.72 3.83
C TYR A 90 0.74 -35.54 4.64
N ARG A 91 1.67 -35.82 5.56
CA ARG A 91 2.31 -34.76 6.37
C ARG A 91 3.19 -33.86 5.51
N TYR A 92 3.83 -34.41 4.48
CA TYR A 92 4.65 -33.64 3.55
C TYR A 92 3.80 -32.62 2.76
N GLU A 93 2.61 -33.03 2.31
CA GLU A 93 1.68 -32.13 1.61
C GLU A 93 1.19 -30.99 2.51
N VAL A 94 0.83 -31.31 3.77
CA VAL A 94 0.42 -30.30 4.76
C VAL A 94 1.56 -29.33 5.07
N GLU A 95 2.80 -29.81 5.19
CA GLU A 95 3.98 -28.96 5.40
C GLU A 95 4.22 -28.02 4.22
N SER A 96 4.05 -28.50 2.99
CA SER A 96 4.15 -27.69 1.77
C SER A 96 3.06 -26.60 1.72
N LEU A 97 1.81 -26.94 2.06
CA LEU A 97 0.73 -25.97 2.15
C LEU A 97 1.00 -24.89 3.20
N LEU A 98 1.46 -25.28 4.39
CA LEU A 98 1.83 -24.34 5.45
C LEU A 98 2.99 -23.43 5.04
N LEU A 99 3.98 -23.94 4.29
CA LEU A 99 5.07 -23.13 3.74
C LEU A 99 4.54 -22.04 2.81
N GLN A 100 3.61 -22.39 1.93
CA GLN A 100 2.98 -21.45 1.01
C GLN A 100 2.18 -20.39 1.76
N ILE A 101 1.33 -20.81 2.72
CA ILE A 101 0.54 -19.89 3.56
C ILE A 101 1.46 -18.93 4.32
N SER A 102 2.51 -19.43 4.95
CA SER A 102 3.51 -18.63 5.66
C SER A 102 4.21 -17.62 4.74
N SER A 103 4.52 -18.02 3.51
CA SER A 103 5.08 -17.13 2.49
C SER A 103 4.09 -16.03 2.08
N TYR A 104 2.81 -16.36 1.86
CA TYR A 104 1.77 -15.36 1.58
C TYR A 104 1.59 -14.38 2.73
N ILE A 105 1.57 -14.86 3.98
CA ILE A 105 1.50 -14.01 5.17
C ILE A 105 2.69 -13.05 5.22
N PHE A 106 3.89 -13.53 4.89
CA PHE A 106 5.07 -12.69 4.83
C PHE A 106 4.98 -11.61 3.74
N TYR A 107 4.51 -11.94 2.54
CA TYR A 107 4.29 -10.94 1.50
C TYR A 107 3.20 -9.93 1.88
N PHE A 108 2.13 -10.40 2.53
CA PHE A 108 1.06 -9.55 3.03
C PHE A 108 1.57 -8.53 4.07
N ASN A 109 2.61 -8.89 4.86
CA ASN A 109 3.26 -7.98 5.80
C ASN A 109 3.85 -6.72 5.12
N PHE A 110 4.28 -6.80 3.86
CA PHE A 110 4.75 -5.63 3.11
C PHE A 110 3.58 -4.74 2.65
N CYS A 111 2.47 -5.34 2.23
CA CYS A 111 1.30 -4.61 1.76
C CYS A 111 0.46 -4.01 2.89
N LYS A 112 0.48 -4.59 4.10
CA LYS A 112 -0.40 -4.15 5.20
C LYS A 112 -0.17 -2.70 5.61
N SER A 113 1.07 -2.20 5.52
CA SER A 113 1.38 -0.81 5.89
C SER A 113 0.60 0.17 5.03
N PHE A 114 0.42 -0.15 3.74
CA PHE A 114 -0.42 0.63 2.84
C PHE A 114 -1.89 0.62 3.27
N PHE A 115 -2.45 -0.56 3.59
CA PHE A 115 -3.84 -0.69 4.03
C PHE A 115 -4.10 -0.02 5.38
N ILE A 116 -3.23 -0.23 6.37
CA ILE A 116 -3.32 0.39 7.70
C ILE A 116 -3.26 1.91 7.59
N ASN A 117 -2.33 2.45 6.79
CA ASN A 117 -2.21 3.90 6.59
C ASN A 117 -3.43 4.48 5.86
N THR A 118 -3.97 3.76 4.88
CA THR A 118 -5.18 4.15 4.14
C THR A 118 -6.42 4.15 5.03
N LEU A 119 -6.58 3.14 5.87
CA LEU A 119 -7.75 3.01 6.76
C LEU A 119 -7.67 3.95 7.96
N THR A 120 -6.47 4.21 8.50
CA THR A 120 -6.37 4.94 9.77
C THR A 120 -6.16 6.44 9.59
N SER A 121 -5.42 6.90 8.56
CA SER A 121 -5.10 8.33 8.42
C SER A 121 -6.03 9.05 7.43
N LYS A 122 -6.85 9.98 7.96
CA LYS A 122 -7.66 10.89 7.13
C LYS A 122 -6.79 11.76 6.21
N LEU A 123 -5.63 12.18 6.72
CA LEU A 123 -4.65 12.97 5.97
C LEU A 123 -4.11 12.16 4.79
N PHE A 124 -3.72 10.92 5.04
CA PHE A 124 -3.22 10.03 3.99
C PHE A 124 -4.28 9.78 2.92
N ARG A 125 -5.55 9.56 3.29
CA ARG A 125 -6.64 9.42 2.31
C ARG A 125 -6.82 10.66 1.44
N ARG A 126 -6.71 11.86 2.01
CA ARG A 126 -6.82 13.11 1.25
C ARG A 126 -5.67 13.22 0.24
N ILE A 127 -4.44 13.07 0.70
CA ILE A 127 -3.25 13.12 -0.16
C ILE A 127 -3.31 12.03 -1.24
N LEU A 128 -3.70 10.81 -0.88
CA LEU A 128 -3.82 9.69 -1.80
C LEU A 128 -4.88 9.96 -2.88
N LYS A 129 -6.04 10.51 -2.52
CA LYS A 129 -7.06 10.94 -3.48
C LYS A 129 -6.54 12.04 -4.40
N ASP A 130 -5.86 13.06 -3.86
CA ASP A 130 -5.32 14.16 -4.65
C ASP A 130 -4.27 13.65 -5.65
N ARG A 131 -3.38 12.74 -5.22
CA ARG A 131 -2.37 12.13 -6.09
C ARG A 131 -2.99 11.19 -7.13
N LEU A 132 -3.95 10.36 -6.76
CA LEU A 132 -4.69 9.50 -7.68
C LEU A 132 -5.42 10.32 -8.73
N PHE A 133 -6.05 11.43 -8.34
CA PHE A 133 -6.72 12.33 -9.27
C PHE A 133 -5.74 12.93 -10.28
N ILE A 134 -4.55 13.36 -9.82
CA ILE A 134 -3.49 13.87 -10.71
C ILE A 134 -3.03 12.78 -11.69
N ILE A 135 -2.78 11.56 -11.21
CA ILE A 135 -2.35 10.43 -12.05
C ILE A 135 -3.43 10.07 -13.06
N TRP A 136 -4.69 9.96 -12.62
CA TRP A 136 -5.84 9.70 -13.46
C TRP A 136 -5.99 10.75 -14.57
N ARG A 137 -5.86 12.02 -14.19
CA ARG A 137 -5.85 13.13 -15.15
C ARG A 137 -4.70 12.97 -16.13
N ARG A 138 -3.48 12.67 -15.67
CA ARG A 138 -2.32 12.49 -16.55
C ARG A 138 -2.52 11.34 -17.57
N ILE A 139 -3.07 10.21 -17.13
CA ILE A 139 -3.38 9.05 -17.99
C ILE A 139 -4.44 9.42 -19.03
N THR A 140 -5.52 10.06 -18.59
CA THR A 140 -6.62 10.49 -19.49
C THR A 140 -6.10 11.47 -20.55
N TRP A 141 -5.26 12.44 -20.16
CA TRP A 141 -4.66 13.40 -21.08
C TRP A 141 -3.64 12.79 -22.04
N TRP A 142 -2.91 11.75 -21.61
CA TRP A 142 -2.05 10.96 -22.50
C TRP A 142 -2.87 10.23 -23.56
N LYS A 143 -3.99 9.62 -23.16
CA LYS A 143 -4.89 8.93 -24.10
C LYS A 143 -5.45 9.89 -25.17
N VAL A 144 -5.78 11.12 -24.78
CA VAL A 144 -6.21 12.19 -25.72
C VAL A 144 -5.08 12.62 -26.66
N ARG A 145 -3.83 12.69 -26.18
CA ARG A 145 -2.67 13.10 -27.00
C ARG A 145 -2.15 12.04 -27.98
N VAL A 146 -2.41 10.76 -27.74
CA VAL A 146 -2.03 9.67 -28.66
C VAL A 146 -3.11 9.44 -29.73
N ALA A 147 -4.34 9.90 -29.51
CA ALA A 147 -5.45 9.77 -30.47
C ALA A 147 -5.73 10.95 -31.45
N PRO A 148 -4.96 12.05 -31.57
CA PRO A 148 -5.33 13.15 -32.47
C PRO A 148 -5.15 12.76 -33.95
N ASN A 149 -4.24 11.83 -34.24
CA ASN A 149 -4.01 11.36 -35.61
C ASN A 149 -5.13 10.43 -36.12
N PHE A 150 -5.79 9.70 -35.24
CA PHE A 150 -6.93 8.83 -35.62
C PHE A 150 -8.17 9.65 -36.00
N VAL A 151 -8.42 10.75 -35.27
CA VAL A 151 -9.51 11.69 -35.58
C VAL A 151 -9.22 12.47 -36.87
N LYS A 152 -7.96 12.88 -37.11
CA LYS A 152 -7.57 13.48 -38.39
C LYS A 152 -7.71 12.51 -39.56
N GLN A 153 -7.33 11.24 -39.41
CA GLN A 153 -7.52 10.23 -40.45
C GLN A 153 -9.01 9.97 -40.75
N MET A 154 -9.87 9.80 -39.74
CA MET A 154 -11.32 9.64 -39.99
C MET A 154 -11.95 10.82 -40.74
N ASN A 155 -11.54 12.05 -40.43
CA ASN A 155 -12.06 13.23 -41.11
C ASN A 155 -11.54 13.33 -42.56
N GLN A 156 -10.29 12.95 -42.84
CA GLN A 156 -9.76 12.89 -44.21
C GLN A 156 -10.45 11.82 -45.06
N THR A 157 -10.75 10.65 -44.48
CA THR A 157 -11.46 9.59 -45.22
C THR A 157 -12.88 10.03 -45.60
N LYS A 158 -13.60 10.72 -44.70
CA LYS A 158 -14.95 11.25 -45.00
C LYS A 158 -14.94 12.31 -46.11
N LEU A 159 -13.99 13.24 -46.09
CA LEU A 159 -13.85 14.26 -47.13
C LEU A 159 -13.49 13.65 -48.50
N GLY A 160 -12.67 12.61 -48.53
CA GLY A 160 -12.35 11.88 -49.76
C GLY A 160 -13.56 11.21 -50.41
N THR A 161 -14.44 10.60 -49.62
CA THR A 161 -15.69 9.99 -50.13
C THR A 161 -16.70 11.01 -50.66
N MET A 162 -16.83 12.18 -50.03
CA MET A 162 -17.78 13.19 -50.52
C MET A 162 -17.37 13.80 -51.87
N ASN A 163 -16.07 14.02 -52.10
CA ASN A 163 -15.59 14.51 -53.40
C ASN A 163 -15.80 13.49 -54.53
N LYS A 164 -15.62 12.18 -54.27
CA LYS A 164 -15.91 11.14 -55.27
C LYS A 164 -17.39 11.08 -55.64
N VAL A 165 -18.29 11.24 -54.65
CA VAL A 165 -19.74 11.27 -54.91
C VAL A 165 -20.12 12.48 -55.75
N GLN A 166 -19.58 13.67 -55.47
CA GLN A 166 -19.84 14.86 -56.30
C GLN A 166 -19.29 14.73 -57.73
N GLN A 167 -18.13 14.09 -57.94
CA GLN A 167 -17.62 13.84 -59.28
C GLN A 167 -18.50 12.86 -60.08
N ASN A 168 -18.98 11.78 -59.46
CA ASN A 168 -19.88 10.84 -60.13
C ASN A 168 -21.21 11.48 -60.51
N ILE A 169 -21.76 12.37 -59.68
CA ILE A 169 -22.99 13.10 -60.01
C ILE A 169 -22.77 14.03 -61.21
N LYS A 170 -21.63 14.73 -61.29
CA LYS A 170 -21.33 15.60 -62.46
C LYS A 170 -21.20 14.82 -63.77
N LEU A 171 -20.62 13.61 -63.74
CA LEU A 171 -20.48 12.75 -64.92
C LEU A 171 -21.83 12.22 -65.43
N GLN A 172 -22.79 11.92 -64.55
CA GLN A 172 -24.13 11.47 -64.95
C GLN A 172 -24.99 12.56 -65.59
N VAL A 173 -24.70 13.85 -65.38
CA VAL A 173 -25.49 14.97 -65.95
C VAL A 173 -24.97 15.39 -67.33
N MET A 174 -23.78 14.92 -67.74
CA MET A 174 -23.19 15.24 -69.05
C MET A 174 -23.43 14.17 -70.13
N CYS A 175 -24.04 13.03 -69.78
CA CYS A 175 -24.54 12.02 -70.72
C CYS A 175 -26.06 12.15 -70.86
#